data_AF-G0WA94-F1
#
_entry.id   AF-G0WA94-F1
#
_cell.length_a   1.000
_cell.length_b   1.000
_cell.length_c   1.000
_cell.angle_alpha   90.00
_cell.angle_beta   90.00
_cell.angle_gamma   90.00
#
_symmetry.space_group_name_H-M   'P 1'
#
loop_
_entity.id
_entity.type
_entity.pdbx_description
1 polymer ?
#
loop_
_entity_poly.entity_id
_entity_poly.type
_entity_poly.pdbx_seq_one_letter_code
_entity_poly.pdbx_strand_id
1 'polypeptide(L)'
;MAGTIKIIRKKDPKKADPLARQKLIWTVGHTMTLVFGALFTLTYFFHVLLFFKYRSWKWLFLRVKKNYSIIKGTRWYHTILRWSPQLLYRLSLIGVFTSGSVTMFQNWNGLNPTWYDLLSSSNFQAMLMALLWFLGGGKSFYKLLPFMILSYMHLLDKDNEFNTESKKKEDQLTMANVHLLHLVSYSEIFIVIALVLDTLLMKNGSSGIMLVIYLGIYWLRLNFSPYAQITLLRILSKFDKKIPPKHKNNWDTIKRFIYAKMKAHERRLQEVGRTA
;
A
#
# COMPACT_ATOMS: atom_id res chain seq x y z
N MET A 1 20.16 -65.87 29.69
CA MET A 1 19.86 -65.02 28.51
C MET A 1 19.24 -63.73 29.02
N ALA A 2 19.97 -62.62 29.01
CA ALA A 2 19.48 -61.34 29.52
C ALA A 2 18.54 -60.70 28.49
N GLY A 3 17.30 -60.44 28.89
CA GLY A 3 16.29 -59.80 28.03
C GLY A 3 16.67 -58.36 27.70
N THR A 4 16.75 -58.05 26.41
CA THR A 4 17.03 -56.71 25.91
C THR A 4 15.84 -55.78 26.18
N ILE A 5 16.04 -54.84 27.09
CA ILE A 5 15.06 -53.80 27.41
C ILE A 5 14.90 -52.88 26.18
N LYS A 6 13.71 -52.88 25.56
CA LYS A 6 13.36 -51.93 24.49
C LYS A 6 13.17 -50.54 25.07
N ILE A 7 14.20 -49.70 24.94
CA ILE A 7 14.12 -48.27 25.27
C ILE A 7 13.35 -47.57 24.14
N ILE A 8 12.08 -47.22 24.38
CA ILE A 8 11.29 -46.39 23.47
C ILE A 8 11.73 -44.93 23.66
N ARG A 9 12.60 -44.43 22.77
CA ARG A 9 12.90 -42.98 22.71
C ARG A 9 11.68 -42.23 22.15
N LYS A 10 11.22 -41.20 22.87
CA LYS A 10 10.27 -40.22 22.32
C LYS A 10 10.89 -39.63 21.06
N LYS A 11 10.15 -39.68 19.95
CA LYS A 11 10.53 -39.02 18.70
C LYS A 11 10.65 -37.52 19.00
N ASP A 12 11.84 -36.96 18.83
CA ASP A 12 12.03 -35.52 18.99
C ASP A 12 10.97 -34.80 18.15
N PRO A 13 10.28 -33.78 18.70
CA PRO A 13 9.33 -33.01 17.92
C PRO A 13 10.08 -32.46 16.72
N LYS A 14 9.65 -32.82 15.50
CA LYS A 14 10.21 -32.27 14.26
C LYS A 14 10.30 -30.76 14.45
N LYS A 15 11.51 -30.19 14.48
CA LYS A 15 11.71 -28.75 14.59
C LYS A 15 10.86 -28.09 13.51
N ALA A 16 9.85 -27.32 13.91
CA ALA A 16 8.96 -26.66 12.98
C ALA A 16 9.82 -25.75 12.08
N ASP A 17 9.67 -25.91 10.77
CA ASP A 17 10.41 -25.09 9.81
C ASP A 17 9.99 -23.62 9.99
N PRO A 18 10.89 -22.74 10.50
CA PRO A 18 10.55 -21.35 10.75
C PRO A 18 10.19 -20.63 9.44
N LEU A 19 10.74 -21.06 8.31
CA LEU A 19 10.48 -20.50 7.00
C LEU A 19 9.06 -20.84 6.52
N ALA A 20 8.58 -22.07 6.77
CA ALA A 20 7.21 -22.47 6.46
C ALA A 20 6.18 -21.62 7.23
N ARG A 21 6.45 -21.31 8.51
CA ARG A 21 5.57 -20.44 9.31
C ARG A 21 5.55 -19.01 8.79
N GLN A 22 6.70 -18.45 8.41
CA GLN A 22 6.79 -17.12 7.81
C GLN A 22 6.05 -17.05 6.47
N LYS A 23 6.26 -18.03 5.58
CA LYS A 23 5.55 -18.17 4.30
C LYS A 23 4.03 -18.21 4.49
N LEU A 24 3.56 -18.94 5.49
CA LEU A 24 2.12 -19.02 5.81
C LEU A 24 1.58 -17.66 6.26
N ILE A 25 2.22 -17.01 7.25
CA ILE A 25 1.79 -15.71 7.78
C ILE A 25 1.81 -14.65 6.67
N TRP A 26 2.85 -14.64 5.84
CA TRP A 26 2.97 -13.73 4.71
C TRP A 26 1.85 -13.94 3.68
N THR A 27 1.57 -15.20 3.32
CA THR A 27 0.49 -15.54 2.39
C THR A 27 -0.85 -15.09 2.97
N VAL A 28 -1.12 -15.43 4.23
CA VAL A 28 -2.35 -15.03 4.94
C VAL A 28 -2.50 -13.50 4.94
N GLY A 29 -1.43 -12.74 5.19
CA GLY A 29 -1.45 -11.28 5.17
C GLY A 29 -1.87 -10.70 3.81
N HIS A 30 -1.28 -11.18 2.71
CA HIS A 30 -1.66 -10.73 1.36
C HIS A 30 -3.06 -11.18 0.96
N THR A 31 -3.44 -12.44 1.25
CA THR A 31 -4.79 -12.94 1.00
C THR A 31 -5.82 -12.14 1.80
N MET A 32 -5.52 -11.81 3.06
CA MET A 32 -6.37 -11.00 3.92
C MET A 32 -6.56 -9.58 3.36
N THR A 33 -5.48 -8.96 2.88
CA THR A 33 -5.52 -7.66 2.20
C THR A 33 -6.47 -7.69 1.00
N LEU A 34 -6.36 -8.72 0.16
CA LEU A 34 -7.18 -8.86 -1.05
C LEU A 34 -8.64 -9.17 -0.76
N VAL A 35 -8.92 -10.18 0.07
CA VAL A 35 -10.29 -10.64 0.33
C VAL A 35 -11.08 -9.55 1.04
N PHE A 36 -10.57 -9.01 2.13
CA PHE A 36 -11.28 -7.94 2.85
C PHE A 36 -11.25 -6.63 2.08
N GLY A 37 -10.20 -6.34 1.31
CA GLY A 37 -10.13 -5.20 0.41
C GLY A 37 -11.19 -5.26 -0.68
N ALA A 38 -11.40 -6.42 -1.31
CA ALA A 38 -12.42 -6.64 -2.33
C ALA A 38 -13.83 -6.53 -1.75
N LEU A 39 -14.10 -7.19 -0.61
CA LEU A 39 -15.38 -7.06 0.09
C LEU A 39 -15.67 -5.61 0.49
N PHE A 40 -14.68 -4.91 1.05
CA PHE A 40 -14.81 -3.49 1.35
C PHE A 40 -15.12 -2.70 0.08
N THR A 41 -14.41 -2.95 -1.01
CA THR A 41 -14.60 -2.28 -2.31
C THR A 41 -16.02 -2.42 -2.81
N LEU A 42 -16.58 -3.64 -2.79
CA LEU A 42 -17.98 -3.89 -3.15
C LEU A 42 -18.94 -3.09 -2.27
N THR A 43 -18.75 -3.12 -0.94
CA THR A 43 -19.60 -2.33 -0.04
C THR A 43 -19.44 -0.83 -0.28
N TYR A 44 -18.22 -0.35 -0.56
CA TYR A 44 -17.92 1.06 -0.80
C TYR A 44 -18.64 1.55 -2.07
N PHE A 45 -18.51 0.83 -3.18
CA PHE A 45 -19.18 1.19 -4.43
C PHE A 45 -20.71 1.10 -4.31
N PHE A 46 -21.25 0.13 -3.59
CA PHE A 46 -22.68 0.09 -3.28
C PHE A 46 -23.14 1.35 -2.54
N HIS A 47 -22.35 1.84 -1.57
CA HIS A 47 -22.63 3.12 -0.91
C HIS A 47 -22.46 4.31 -1.85
N VAL A 48 -21.48 4.30 -2.76
CA VAL A 48 -21.33 5.38 -3.76
C VAL A 48 -22.52 5.42 -4.71
N LEU A 49 -23.03 4.27 -5.19
CA LEU A 49 -24.20 4.22 -6.06
C LEU A 49 -25.46 4.77 -5.38
N LEU A 50 -25.61 4.52 -4.07
CA LEU A 50 -26.75 5.02 -3.29
C LEU A 50 -26.53 6.44 -2.74
N PHE A 51 -25.56 7.21 -3.24
CA PHE A 51 -25.24 8.54 -2.69
C PHE A 51 -26.40 9.51 -2.70
N PHE A 52 -27.26 9.46 -3.72
CA PHE A 52 -28.45 10.29 -3.83
C PHE A 52 -29.45 10.07 -2.69
N LYS A 53 -29.42 8.90 -2.03
CA LYS A 53 -30.32 8.60 -0.89
C LYS A 53 -29.86 9.28 0.40
N TYR A 54 -28.55 9.37 0.65
CA TYR A 54 -28.00 9.93 1.89
C TYR A 54 -27.38 11.33 1.77
N ARG A 55 -27.21 11.87 0.56
CA ARG A 55 -26.85 13.29 0.36
C ARG A 55 -28.11 14.08 0.00
N SER A 56 -28.19 15.33 0.47
CA SER A 56 -29.33 16.20 0.18
C SER A 56 -29.21 16.82 -1.21
N TRP A 57 -30.16 16.52 -2.10
CA TRP A 57 -30.28 17.16 -3.42
C TRP A 57 -30.42 18.68 -3.31
N LYS A 58 -31.15 19.18 -2.31
CA LYS A 58 -31.35 20.62 -2.04
C LYS A 58 -30.05 21.39 -1.81
N TRP A 59 -28.98 20.70 -1.40
CA TRP A 59 -27.68 21.29 -1.13
C TRP A 59 -26.61 20.81 -2.12
N LEU A 60 -27.01 20.46 -3.35
CA LEU A 60 -26.10 19.93 -4.39
C LEU A 60 -25.21 18.80 -3.88
N PHE A 61 -25.78 17.94 -3.04
CA PHE A 61 -25.08 16.85 -2.36
C PHE A 61 -23.94 17.26 -1.45
N LEU A 62 -23.83 18.51 -1.00
CA LEU A 62 -22.79 18.95 -0.06
C LEU A 62 -23.08 18.52 1.38
N ARG A 63 -24.35 18.31 1.74
CA ARG A 63 -24.76 17.91 3.10
C ARG A 63 -25.19 16.44 3.18
N VAL A 64 -24.67 15.73 4.18
CA VAL A 64 -25.05 14.35 4.51
C VAL A 64 -26.30 14.34 5.38
N LYS A 65 -27.30 13.54 5.02
CA LYS A 65 -28.49 13.24 5.83
C LYS A 65 -28.09 12.25 6.93
N LYS A 66 -27.81 12.76 8.13
CA LYS A 66 -27.33 11.95 9.28
C LYS A 66 -28.27 10.81 9.68
N ASN A 67 -29.57 10.93 9.38
CA ASN A 67 -30.59 9.96 9.80
C ASN A 67 -30.80 8.81 8.80
N TYR A 68 -30.10 8.80 7.66
CA TYR A 68 -30.22 7.72 6.69
C TYR A 68 -29.26 6.58 7.04
N SER A 69 -29.80 5.40 7.31
CA SER A 69 -29.07 4.14 7.36
C SER A 69 -29.68 3.16 6.37
N ILE A 70 -28.84 2.46 5.61
CA ILE A 70 -29.28 1.39 4.68
C ILE A 70 -29.89 0.25 5.49
N ILE A 71 -29.25 -0.11 6.60
CA ILE A 71 -29.67 -1.18 7.49
C ILE A 71 -30.40 -0.58 8.69
N LYS A 72 -31.74 -0.63 8.63
CA LYS A 72 -32.62 -0.23 9.74
C LYS A 72 -32.83 -1.42 10.68
N GLY A 73 -32.90 -1.14 11.99
CA GLY A 73 -33.08 -2.16 13.03
C GLY A 73 -32.21 -1.91 14.26
N THR A 74 -32.61 -2.48 15.38
CA THR A 74 -31.97 -2.31 16.70
C THR A 74 -31.22 -3.55 17.17
N ARG A 75 -31.38 -4.68 16.48
CA ARG A 75 -30.71 -5.95 16.85
C ARG A 75 -29.19 -5.85 16.66
N TRP A 76 -28.44 -6.60 17.47
CA TRP A 76 -26.97 -6.58 17.50
C TRP A 76 -26.32 -6.83 16.12
N TYR A 77 -26.87 -7.73 15.30
CA TYR A 77 -26.33 -8.01 13.97
C TYR A 77 -26.48 -6.83 13.00
N HIS A 78 -27.51 -5.97 13.16
CA HIS A 78 -27.62 -4.75 12.37
C HIS A 78 -26.51 -3.77 12.70
N THR A 79 -26.09 -3.70 13.96
CA THR A 79 -24.93 -2.89 14.38
C THR A 79 -23.66 -3.42 13.72
N ILE A 80 -23.42 -4.73 13.74
CA ILE A 80 -22.26 -5.33 13.07
C ILE A 80 -22.27 -5.02 11.57
N LEU A 81 -23.41 -5.18 10.89
CA LEU A 81 -23.51 -4.91 9.46
C LEU A 81 -23.28 -3.42 9.12
N ARG A 82 -23.63 -2.47 10.01
CA ARG A 82 -23.30 -1.05 9.83
C ARG A 82 -21.80 -0.78 9.97
N TRP A 83 -21.14 -1.50 10.87
CA TRP A 83 -19.70 -1.40 11.12
C TRP A 83 -18.87 -2.23 10.13
N SER A 84 -19.49 -3.16 9.40
CA SER A 84 -18.79 -4.10 8.52
C SER A 84 -17.86 -3.42 7.51
N PRO A 85 -18.20 -2.29 6.84
CA PRO A 85 -17.25 -1.70 5.90
C PRO A 85 -16.03 -1.12 6.62
N GLN A 86 -16.18 -0.65 7.87
CA GLN A 86 -15.05 -0.17 8.65
C GLN A 86 -14.16 -1.34 9.11
N LEU A 87 -14.76 -2.47 9.49
CA LEU A 87 -14.03 -3.67 9.89
C LEU A 87 -13.27 -4.27 8.70
N LEU A 88 -13.92 -4.43 7.55
CA LEU A 88 -13.29 -4.94 6.33
C LEU A 88 -12.11 -4.06 5.88
N TYR A 89 -12.28 -2.74 5.94
CA TYR A 89 -11.20 -1.79 5.65
C TYR A 89 -10.00 -1.98 6.58
N ARG A 90 -10.24 -2.07 7.88
CA ARG A 90 -9.17 -2.24 8.88
C ARG A 90 -8.51 -3.60 8.80
N LEU A 91 -9.27 -4.68 8.58
CA LEU A 91 -8.73 -6.03 8.41
C LEU A 91 -7.86 -6.13 7.17
N SER A 92 -8.22 -5.45 6.07
CA SER A 92 -7.36 -5.34 4.89
C SER A 92 -6.02 -4.68 5.23
N LEU A 93 -6.00 -3.58 5.99
CA LEU A 93 -4.77 -2.92 6.43
C LEU A 93 -3.95 -3.77 7.42
N ILE A 94 -4.60 -4.53 8.30
CA ILE A 94 -3.91 -5.51 9.17
C ILE A 94 -3.21 -6.57 8.30
N GLY A 95 -3.79 -6.93 7.15
CA GLY A 95 -3.15 -7.81 6.17
C GLY A 95 -1.84 -7.23 5.66
N VAL A 96 -1.83 -5.93 5.32
CA VAL A 96 -0.64 -5.21 4.87
C VAL A 96 0.44 -5.20 5.96
N PHE A 97 0.07 -4.94 7.22
CA PHE A 97 1.04 -5.01 8.32
C PHE A 97 1.58 -6.42 8.52
N THR A 98 0.74 -7.43 8.39
CA THR A 98 1.11 -8.84 8.62
C THR A 98 2.12 -9.30 7.57
N SER A 99 1.83 -9.10 6.28
CA SER A 99 2.77 -9.48 5.22
C SER A 99 4.01 -8.58 5.21
N GLY A 100 3.83 -7.26 5.33
CA GLY A 100 4.92 -6.29 5.36
C GLY A 100 5.89 -6.52 6.51
N SER A 101 5.40 -6.91 7.70
CA SER A 101 6.27 -7.24 8.83
C SER A 101 7.11 -8.48 8.58
N VAL A 102 6.55 -9.51 7.91
CA VAL A 102 7.33 -10.71 7.54
C VAL A 102 8.38 -10.36 6.50
N THR A 103 8.03 -9.60 5.45
CA THR A 103 9.00 -9.16 4.43
C THR A 103 10.10 -8.31 5.03
N MET A 104 9.77 -7.37 5.93
CA MET A 104 10.77 -6.56 6.64
C MET A 104 11.66 -7.43 7.53
N PHE A 105 11.07 -8.37 8.28
CA PHE A 105 11.85 -9.30 9.09
C PHE A 105 12.82 -10.11 8.25
N GLN A 106 12.40 -10.61 7.08
CA GLN A 106 13.23 -11.38 6.17
C GLN A 106 14.34 -10.55 5.53
N ASN A 107 14.03 -9.33 5.07
CA ASN A 107 14.99 -8.44 4.43
C ASN A 107 16.13 -8.00 5.36
N TRP A 108 15.82 -7.85 6.66
CA TRP A 108 16.76 -7.35 7.66
C TRP A 108 17.22 -8.43 8.63
N ASN A 109 16.90 -9.70 8.39
CA ASN A 109 17.32 -10.78 9.27
C ASN A 109 18.85 -10.88 9.32
N GLY A 110 19.44 -10.68 10.49
CA GLY A 110 20.90 -10.66 10.66
C GLY A 110 21.58 -9.35 10.26
N LEU A 111 20.82 -8.30 9.91
CA LEU A 111 21.31 -6.96 9.64
C LEU A 111 20.79 -5.98 10.71
N ASN A 112 21.57 -4.94 11.03
CA ASN A 112 21.15 -3.85 11.90
C ASN A 112 20.84 -2.62 11.05
N PRO A 113 19.62 -2.50 10.48
CA PRO A 113 19.28 -1.36 9.63
C PRO A 113 19.29 -0.06 10.42
N THR A 114 19.83 0.99 9.81
CA THR A 114 19.64 2.35 10.30
C THR A 114 18.25 2.87 9.94
N TRP A 115 17.81 3.95 10.59
CA TRP A 115 16.54 4.60 10.24
C TRP A 115 16.45 5.04 8.79
N TYR A 116 17.59 5.42 8.19
CA TYR A 116 17.65 5.81 6.78
C TYR A 116 17.41 4.61 5.85
N ASP A 117 17.97 3.45 6.20
CA ASP A 117 17.78 2.22 5.46
C ASP A 117 16.31 1.79 5.47
N LEU A 118 15.65 1.88 6.63
CA LEU A 118 14.21 1.63 6.76
C LEU A 118 13.41 2.63 5.91
N LEU A 119 13.66 3.94 6.05
CA LEU A 119 12.91 4.97 5.31
C LEU A 119 13.11 4.93 3.79
N SER A 120 14.24 4.39 3.32
CA SER A 120 14.49 4.19 1.89
C SER A 120 13.77 2.97 1.31
N SER A 121 13.42 1.98 2.15
CA SER A 121 12.73 0.76 1.72
C SER A 121 11.29 1.04 1.29
N SER A 122 10.92 0.57 0.10
CA SER A 122 9.55 0.65 -0.44
C SER A 122 8.52 -0.04 0.47
N ASN A 123 8.90 -1.17 1.09
CA ASN A 123 8.06 -1.95 1.99
C ASN A 123 7.75 -1.18 3.28
N PHE A 124 8.77 -0.55 3.88
CA PHE A 124 8.56 0.28 5.06
C PHE A 124 7.73 1.51 4.75
N GLN A 125 7.99 2.18 3.63
CA GLN A 125 7.15 3.30 3.16
C GLN A 125 5.69 2.86 2.96
N ALA A 126 5.44 1.67 2.42
CA ALA A 126 4.08 1.12 2.30
C ALA A 126 3.43 0.87 3.67
N MET A 127 4.18 0.34 4.65
CA MET A 127 3.68 0.18 6.03
C MET A 127 3.36 1.52 6.70
N LEU A 128 4.19 2.56 6.51
CA LEU A 128 3.91 3.91 7.01
C LEU A 128 2.62 4.49 6.39
N MET A 129 2.41 4.26 5.10
CA MET A 129 1.17 4.64 4.42
C MET A 129 -0.04 3.90 4.98
N ALA A 130 0.09 2.58 5.19
CA ALA A 130 -0.96 1.78 5.82
C ALA A 130 -1.27 2.27 7.24
N LEU A 131 -0.25 2.68 8.00
CA LEU A 131 -0.39 3.26 9.34
C LEU A 131 -1.14 4.60 9.33
N LEU A 132 -0.82 5.47 8.39
CA LEU A 132 -1.54 6.73 8.20
C LEU A 132 -3.04 6.49 8.02
N TRP A 133 -3.39 5.51 7.18
CA TRP A 133 -4.78 5.13 6.90
C TRP A 133 -5.48 4.35 7.99
N PHE A 134 -4.72 3.58 8.75
CA PHE A 134 -5.25 2.85 9.89
C PHE A 134 -5.66 3.80 11.01
N LEU A 135 -4.81 4.80 11.29
CA LEU A 135 -5.02 5.79 12.35
C LEU A 135 -6.00 6.89 11.95
N GLY A 136 -6.05 7.31 10.68
CA GLY A 136 -6.94 8.39 10.30
C GLY A 136 -7.20 8.60 8.81
N GLY A 137 -8.01 9.62 8.55
CA GLY A 137 -8.55 9.93 7.23
C GLY A 137 -9.53 8.85 6.78
N GLY A 138 -10.84 9.17 6.75
CA GLY A 138 -11.92 8.21 6.53
C GLY A 138 -11.73 7.17 5.42
N LYS A 139 -12.48 6.07 5.54
CA LYS A 139 -12.41 4.89 4.66
C LYS A 139 -12.62 5.26 3.19
N SER A 140 -11.72 4.81 2.33
CA SER A 140 -11.80 5.05 0.89
C SER A 140 -11.14 3.92 0.12
N PHE A 141 -11.78 3.50 -0.97
CA PHE A 141 -11.24 2.50 -1.90
C PHE A 141 -9.87 2.92 -2.46
N TYR A 142 -9.72 4.19 -2.84
CA TYR A 142 -8.48 4.68 -3.46
C TYR A 142 -7.26 4.52 -2.56
N LYS A 143 -7.45 4.56 -1.24
CA LYS A 143 -6.38 4.35 -0.25
C LYS A 143 -5.95 2.89 -0.14
N LEU A 144 -6.87 1.94 -0.36
CA LEU A 144 -6.58 0.51 -0.32
C LEU A 144 -6.06 -0.05 -1.64
N LEU A 145 -6.48 0.56 -2.75
CA LEU A 145 -6.16 0.09 -4.09
C LEU A 145 -4.64 -0.15 -4.31
N PRO A 146 -3.71 0.75 -3.93
CA PRO A 146 -2.28 0.48 -3.98
C PRO A 146 -1.88 -0.85 -3.32
N PHE A 147 -2.36 -1.09 -2.10
CA PHE A 147 -1.99 -2.27 -1.31
C PHE A 147 -2.62 -3.55 -1.84
N MET A 148 -3.83 -3.45 -2.42
CA MET A 148 -4.46 -4.57 -3.09
C MET A 148 -3.66 -4.98 -4.33
N ILE A 149 -3.24 -4.03 -5.17
CA ILE A 149 -2.45 -4.34 -6.37
C ILE A 149 -1.10 -4.94 -5.98
N LEU A 150 -0.41 -4.35 -5.00
CA LEU A 150 0.85 -4.89 -4.50
C LEU A 150 0.67 -6.31 -3.95
N SER A 151 -0.36 -6.53 -3.13
CA SER A 151 -0.64 -7.87 -2.59
C SER A 151 -0.99 -8.89 -3.66
N TYR A 152 -1.68 -8.46 -4.73
CA TYR A 152 -1.96 -9.30 -5.88
C TYR A 152 -0.66 -9.69 -6.61
N MET A 153 0.22 -8.72 -6.88
CA MET A 153 1.51 -8.98 -7.51
C MET A 153 2.38 -9.94 -6.71
N HIS A 154 2.51 -9.73 -5.39
CA HIS A 154 3.28 -10.62 -4.53
C HIS A 154 2.71 -12.04 -4.51
N LEU A 155 1.38 -12.21 -4.49
CA LEU A 155 0.78 -13.56 -4.53
C LEU A 155 0.95 -14.26 -5.87
N LEU A 156 0.95 -13.52 -6.99
CA LEU A 156 1.24 -14.10 -8.30
C LEU A 156 2.68 -14.64 -8.37
N ASP A 157 3.61 -14.00 -7.69
CA ASP A 157 5.02 -14.34 -7.71
C ASP A 157 5.52 -15.06 -6.44
N LYS A 158 4.58 -15.64 -5.69
CA LYS A 158 4.82 -16.25 -4.39
C LYS A 158 5.96 -17.29 -4.40
N ASP A 159 6.08 -18.06 -5.47
CA ASP A 159 7.07 -19.14 -5.54
C ASP A 159 8.51 -18.63 -5.73
N ASN A 160 8.67 -17.42 -6.30
CA ASN A 160 9.98 -16.80 -6.52
C ASN A 160 10.40 -15.88 -5.37
N GLU A 161 9.45 -15.31 -4.63
CA GLU A 161 9.70 -14.37 -3.53
C GLU A 161 10.60 -14.96 -2.42
N PHE A 162 10.56 -16.28 -2.22
CA PHE A 162 11.30 -16.95 -1.13
C PHE A 162 12.55 -17.72 -1.58
N ASN A 163 12.94 -17.63 -2.84
CA ASN A 163 14.13 -18.31 -3.37
C ASN A 163 15.30 -17.34 -3.51
N THR A 164 16.44 -17.61 -2.88
CA THR A 164 17.58 -16.68 -2.78
C THR A 164 18.22 -16.29 -4.13
N GLU A 165 18.05 -17.12 -5.18
CA GLU A 165 18.51 -16.81 -6.54
C GLU A 165 17.65 -15.77 -7.28
N SER A 166 16.52 -15.34 -6.69
CA SER A 166 15.49 -14.54 -7.36
C SER A 166 15.70 -13.03 -7.35
N LYS A 167 16.68 -12.48 -6.62
CA LYS A 167 16.95 -11.03 -6.65
C LYS A 167 17.28 -10.49 -8.05
N LYS A 168 17.86 -11.31 -8.94
CA LYS A 168 18.06 -10.94 -10.36
C LYS A 168 16.80 -11.09 -11.23
N LYS A 169 15.78 -11.82 -10.76
CA LYS A 169 14.46 -11.98 -11.40
C LYS A 169 13.43 -10.95 -10.92
N GLU A 170 13.61 -10.37 -9.74
CA GLU A 170 12.78 -9.30 -9.19
C GLU A 170 12.68 -8.11 -10.16
N ASP A 171 13.79 -7.75 -10.81
CA ASP A 171 13.82 -6.75 -11.88
C ASP A 171 13.00 -7.15 -13.12
N GLN A 172 13.05 -8.43 -13.53
CA GLN A 172 12.31 -8.94 -14.70
C GLN A 172 10.80 -9.03 -14.44
N LEU A 173 10.39 -9.37 -13.23
CA LEU A 173 8.99 -9.50 -12.82
C LEU A 173 8.36 -8.14 -12.50
N THR A 174 9.17 -7.20 -12.00
CA THR A 174 8.83 -5.78 -11.95
C THR A 174 8.62 -5.22 -13.36
N MET A 175 9.42 -5.66 -14.34
CA MET A 175 9.23 -5.29 -15.76
C MET A 175 7.99 -5.93 -16.40
N ALA A 176 7.64 -7.17 -16.06
CA ALA A 176 6.44 -7.84 -16.58
C ALA A 176 5.13 -7.17 -16.09
N ASN A 177 5.14 -6.60 -14.89
CA ASN A 177 3.96 -5.99 -14.26
C ASN A 177 3.99 -4.45 -14.27
N VAL A 178 4.81 -3.81 -15.10
CA VAL A 178 4.96 -2.34 -15.19
C VAL A 178 3.64 -1.59 -15.26
N HIS A 179 2.64 -2.15 -15.96
CA HIS A 179 1.31 -1.55 -16.04
C HIS A 179 0.63 -1.44 -14.66
N LEU A 180 0.71 -2.48 -13.83
CA LEU A 180 0.15 -2.49 -12.48
C LEU A 180 0.89 -1.51 -11.56
N LEU A 181 2.23 -1.43 -11.66
CA LEU A 181 3.00 -0.43 -10.90
C LEU A 181 2.65 1.01 -11.29
N HIS A 182 2.42 1.29 -12.58
CA HIS A 182 1.91 2.59 -13.01
C HIS A 182 0.51 2.86 -12.46
N LEU A 183 -0.37 1.86 -12.42
CA LEU A 183 -1.70 1.99 -11.82
C LEU A 183 -1.61 2.37 -10.34
N VAL A 184 -0.68 1.76 -9.60
CA VAL A 184 -0.36 2.12 -8.21
C VAL A 184 0.03 3.60 -8.13
N SER A 185 1.01 4.06 -8.91
CA SER A 185 1.42 5.47 -8.92
C SER A 185 0.29 6.44 -9.29
N TYR A 186 -0.56 6.10 -10.26
CA TYR A 186 -1.72 6.94 -10.60
C TYR A 186 -2.71 7.01 -9.45
N SER A 187 -2.97 5.89 -8.76
CA SER A 187 -3.84 5.88 -7.59
C SER A 187 -3.28 6.70 -6.44
N GLU A 188 -1.96 6.69 -6.23
CA GLU A 188 -1.29 7.55 -5.23
C GLU A 188 -1.43 9.03 -5.54
N ILE A 189 -1.27 9.43 -6.80
CA ILE A 189 -1.47 10.83 -7.22
C ILE A 189 -2.94 11.23 -7.05
N PHE A 190 -3.87 10.31 -7.37
CA PHE A 190 -5.29 10.54 -7.13
C PHE A 190 -5.60 10.76 -5.65
N ILE A 191 -4.95 10.04 -4.73
CA ILE A 191 -5.07 10.28 -3.29
C ILE A 191 -4.60 11.69 -2.92
N VAL A 192 -3.49 12.18 -3.48
CA VAL A 192 -3.02 13.57 -3.26
C VAL A 192 -4.12 14.56 -3.64
N ILE A 193 -4.66 14.43 -4.86
CA ILE A 193 -5.72 15.32 -5.35
C ILE A 193 -6.95 15.25 -4.43
N ALA A 194 -7.37 14.05 -4.05
CA ALA A 194 -8.50 13.85 -3.15
C ALA A 194 -8.27 14.49 -1.77
N LEU A 195 -7.07 14.38 -1.20
CA LEU A 195 -6.72 15.01 0.08
C LEU A 195 -6.61 16.52 -0.01
N VAL A 196 -6.10 17.07 -1.11
CA VAL A 196 -6.09 18.51 -1.36
C VAL A 196 -7.53 19.04 -1.40
N LEU A 197 -8.42 18.39 -2.15
CA LEU A 197 -9.84 18.76 -2.19
C LEU A 197 -10.51 18.63 -0.82
N ASP A 198 -10.29 17.53 -0.11
CA ASP A 198 -10.85 17.33 1.25
C ASP A 198 -10.29 18.33 2.27
N THR A 199 -9.09 18.86 2.05
CA THR A 199 -8.47 19.92 2.87
C THR A 199 -9.07 21.28 2.55
N LEU A 200 -9.16 21.65 1.26
CA LEU A 200 -9.77 22.90 0.81
C LEU A 200 -11.25 23.00 1.20
N LEU A 201 -11.98 21.88 1.13
CA LEU A 201 -13.39 21.80 1.51
C LEU A 201 -13.61 21.64 3.02
N MET A 202 -12.53 21.58 3.82
CA MET A 202 -12.58 21.35 5.28
C MET A 202 -13.51 20.21 5.69
N LYS A 203 -13.60 19.18 4.85
CA LYS A 203 -14.64 18.14 4.95
C LYS A 203 -14.50 17.33 6.24
N ASN A 204 -13.25 17.11 6.66
CA ASN A 204 -12.88 16.46 7.90
C ASN A 204 -11.84 17.35 8.60
N GLY A 205 -11.98 17.59 9.91
CA GLY A 205 -11.02 18.44 10.65
C GLY A 205 -9.57 17.93 10.64
N SER A 206 -9.35 16.66 10.27
CA SER A 206 -8.02 16.04 10.19
C SER A 206 -7.42 15.95 8.78
N SER A 207 -8.12 16.40 7.72
CA SER A 207 -7.67 16.18 6.33
C SER A 207 -6.36 16.89 6.01
N GLY A 208 -6.16 18.12 6.49
CA GLY A 208 -4.92 18.87 6.28
C GLY A 208 -3.69 18.22 6.91
N ILE A 209 -3.81 17.71 8.15
CA ILE A 209 -2.72 16.98 8.83
C ILE A 209 -2.36 15.72 8.03
N MET A 210 -3.37 14.98 7.59
CA MET A 210 -3.18 13.78 6.77
C MET A 210 -2.50 14.08 5.44
N LEU A 211 -2.83 15.21 4.81
CA LEU A 211 -2.18 15.67 3.58
C LEU A 211 -0.69 15.95 3.80
N VAL A 212 -0.32 16.67 4.86
CA VAL A 212 1.09 16.97 5.16
C VAL A 212 1.90 15.69 5.39
N ILE A 213 1.38 14.77 6.22
CA ILE A 213 2.06 13.50 6.49
C ILE A 213 2.17 12.65 5.21
N TYR A 214 1.08 12.57 4.43
CA TYR A 214 1.09 11.87 3.15
C TYR A 214 2.13 12.44 2.19
N LEU A 215 2.22 13.76 2.06
CA LEU A 215 3.21 14.42 1.20
C LEU A 215 4.64 14.13 1.65
N GLY A 216 4.90 14.06 2.96
CA GLY A 216 6.19 13.64 3.50
C GLY A 216 6.56 12.21 3.09
N ILE A 217 5.63 11.26 3.19
CA ILE A 217 5.86 9.87 2.78
C ILE A 217 5.96 9.76 1.25
N TYR A 218 5.14 10.50 0.50
CA TYR A 218 5.18 10.53 -0.96
C TYR A 218 6.48 11.14 -1.48
N TRP A 219 7.04 12.12 -0.78
CA TRP A 219 8.37 12.66 -1.07
C TRP A 219 9.45 11.59 -0.95
N LEU A 220 9.39 10.73 0.07
CA LEU A 220 10.29 9.57 0.17
C LEU A 220 10.12 8.64 -1.04
N ARG A 221 8.87 8.34 -1.43
CA ARG A 221 8.60 7.54 -2.63
C ARG A 221 9.22 8.15 -3.89
N LEU A 222 9.12 9.47 -4.08
CA LEU A 222 9.76 10.14 -5.22
C LEU A 222 11.29 10.07 -5.20
N ASN A 223 11.93 9.90 -4.04
CA ASN A 223 13.39 9.77 -3.95
C ASN A 223 13.90 8.34 -4.20
N PHE A 224 13.09 7.32 -3.92
CA PHE A 224 13.54 5.92 -3.89
C PHE A 224 12.78 4.97 -4.84
N SER A 225 11.58 5.33 -5.30
CA SER A 225 10.74 4.46 -6.15
C SER A 225 10.75 4.88 -7.63
N PRO A 226 11.30 4.06 -8.55
CA PRO A 226 11.42 4.42 -9.96
C PRO A 226 10.06 4.56 -10.65
N TYR A 227 9.10 3.68 -10.34
CA TYR A 227 7.75 3.74 -10.93
C TYR A 227 7.00 5.02 -10.56
N ALA A 228 7.23 5.58 -9.37
CA ALA A 228 6.66 6.86 -8.94
C ALA A 228 7.27 8.03 -9.73
N GLN A 229 8.59 8.05 -9.87
CA GLN A 229 9.33 9.05 -10.65
C GLN A 229 8.90 9.06 -12.12
N ILE A 230 8.86 7.89 -12.76
CA ILE A 230 8.47 7.76 -14.18
C ILE A 230 7.03 8.22 -14.40
N THR A 231 6.12 7.84 -13.50
CA THR A 231 4.70 8.22 -13.62
C THR A 231 4.52 9.72 -13.46
N LEU A 232 5.19 10.32 -12.47
CA LEU A 232 5.16 11.76 -12.27
C LEU A 232 5.74 12.49 -13.48
N LEU A 233 6.89 12.07 -13.99
CA LEU A 233 7.50 12.63 -15.19
C LEU A 233 6.56 12.52 -16.40
N ARG A 234 5.92 11.36 -16.62
CA ARG A 234 4.95 11.16 -17.70
C ARG A 234 3.77 12.11 -17.60
N ILE A 235 3.28 12.38 -16.39
CA ILE A 235 2.21 13.35 -16.16
C ILE A 235 2.70 14.76 -16.47
N LEU A 236 3.87 15.16 -15.95
CA LEU A 236 4.44 16.48 -16.21
C LEU A 236 4.64 16.70 -17.72
N SER A 237 5.20 15.73 -18.44
CA SER A 237 5.39 15.83 -19.89
C SER A 237 4.08 15.97 -20.67
N LYS A 238 2.94 15.46 -20.18
CA LYS A 238 1.62 15.69 -20.80
C LYS A 238 1.15 17.14 -20.66
N PHE A 239 1.55 17.82 -19.59
CA PHE A 239 1.19 19.22 -19.34
C PHE A 239 2.16 20.22 -19.97
N ASP A 240 3.31 19.79 -20.50
CA ASP A 240 4.31 20.65 -21.15
C ASP A 240 3.71 21.63 -22.17
N LYS A 241 2.79 21.15 -23.02
CA LYS A 241 2.16 21.96 -24.08
C LYS A 241 1.14 22.98 -23.55
N LYS A 242 0.68 22.83 -22.30
CA LYS A 242 -0.38 23.66 -21.70
C LYS A 242 0.17 24.77 -20.80
N ILE A 243 1.48 24.88 -20.67
CA ILE A 243 2.10 25.79 -19.70
C ILE A 243 2.47 27.10 -20.37
N PRO A 244 2.05 28.25 -19.80
CA PRO A 244 2.44 29.56 -20.31
C PRO A 244 3.97 29.73 -20.32
N PRO A 245 4.54 30.45 -21.30
CA PRO A 245 5.98 30.69 -21.39
C PRO A 245 6.58 31.26 -20.09
N LYS A 246 5.82 32.09 -19.36
CA LYS A 246 6.20 32.69 -18.07
C LYS A 246 6.58 31.68 -16.99
N HIS A 247 5.97 30.49 -16.98
CA HIS A 247 6.20 29.46 -15.96
C HIS A 247 7.04 28.28 -16.47
N LYS A 248 7.52 28.34 -17.72
CA LYS A 248 8.26 27.26 -18.35
C LYS A 248 9.58 26.95 -17.64
N ASN A 249 10.29 27.96 -17.15
CA ASN A 249 11.55 27.76 -16.44
C ASN A 249 11.36 27.00 -15.10
N ASN A 250 10.35 27.37 -14.32
CA ASN A 250 10.01 26.68 -13.07
C ASN A 250 9.57 25.24 -13.37
N TRP A 251 8.80 25.05 -14.45
CA TRP A 251 8.36 23.73 -14.88
C TRP A 251 9.53 22.82 -15.29
N ASP A 252 10.46 23.33 -16.07
CA ASP A 252 11.65 22.59 -16.47
C ASP A 252 12.56 22.30 -15.28
N THR A 253 12.62 23.19 -14.28
CA THR A 253 13.33 22.94 -13.02
C THR A 253 12.76 21.73 -12.27
N ILE A 254 11.44 21.63 -12.16
CA ILE A 254 10.76 20.48 -11.53
C ILE A 254 11.08 19.18 -12.29
N LYS A 255 10.98 19.20 -13.63
CA LYS A 255 11.31 18.02 -14.46
C LYS A 255 12.77 17.61 -14.31
N ARG A 256 13.70 18.56 -14.33
CA ARG A 256 15.14 18.29 -14.13
C ARG A 256 15.41 17.71 -12.76
N PHE A 257 14.74 18.19 -11.72
CA PHE A 257 14.86 17.65 -10.37
C PHE A 257 14.46 16.17 -10.33
N ILE A 258 13.29 15.81 -10.89
CA ILE A 258 12.82 14.42 -10.92
C ILE A 258 13.76 13.55 -11.76
N TYR A 259 14.21 14.04 -12.92
CA TYR A 259 15.16 13.33 -13.76
C TYR A 259 16.50 13.09 -13.06
N ALA A 260 17.01 14.08 -12.33
CA ALA A 260 18.23 13.94 -11.55
C ALA A 260 18.10 12.87 -10.45
N LYS A 261 16.94 12.79 -9.79
CA LYS A 261 16.65 11.74 -8.78
C LYS A 261 16.60 10.35 -9.39
N MET A 262 16.01 10.21 -10.58
CA MET A 262 15.98 8.96 -11.33
C MET A 262 17.39 8.50 -11.71
N LYS A 263 18.21 9.41 -12.25
CA LYS A 263 19.62 9.13 -12.58
C LYS A 263 20.45 8.77 -11.34
N ALA A 264 20.18 9.40 -10.20
CA ALA A 264 20.83 9.07 -8.93
C ALA A 264 20.42 7.68 -8.40
N HIS A 265 19.18 7.24 -8.66
CA HIS A 265 18.74 5.89 -8.34
C HIS A 265 19.45 4.84 -9.22
N GLU A 266 19.51 5.06 -10.54
CA GLU A 266 20.23 4.17 -11.47
C GLU A 266 21.71 4.02 -11.09
N ARG A 267 22.37 5.12 -10.71
CA ARG A 267 23.77 5.09 -10.24
C ARG A 267 23.95 4.22 -8.99
N ARG A 268 23.04 4.34 -8.00
CA ARG A 268 23.08 3.51 -6.79
C ARG A 268 22.95 2.02 -7.11
N LEU A 269 22.08 1.66 -8.05
CA LEU A 269 21.94 0.26 -8.49
C LEU A 269 23.21 -0.25 -9.17
N GLN A 270 23.85 0.57 -10.00
CA GLN A 270 25.12 0.22 -10.66
C GLN A 270 26.26 0.05 -9.65
N GLU A 271 26.33 0.88 -8.61
CA GLU A 271 27.33 0.78 -7.56
C GLU A 271 27.14 -0.50 -6.72
N VAL A 272 25.91 -0.78 -6.29
CA VAL A 272 25.58 -2.01 -5.55
C VAL A 272 25.92 -3.26 -6.37
N GLY A 273 25.59 -3.27 -7.66
CA GLY A 273 25.90 -4.38 -8.56
C GLY A 273 27.40 -4.55 -8.88
N ARG A 274 28.24 -3.55 -8.59
CA ARG A 274 29.71 -3.66 -8.69
C ARG A 274 30.36 -4.15 -7.40
N THR A 275 29.71 -3.93 -6.26
CA THR A 275 30.22 -4.32 -4.93
C THR A 275 29.73 -5.69 -4.45
N ALA A 276 28.75 -6.29 -5.14
CA ALA A 276 28.18 -7.61 -4.85
C ALA A 276 28.74 -8.68 -5.80
#